data_AF-A0A099JH86-F1
#
_entry.id   AF-A0A099JH86-F1
#
_cell.length_a   1.000
_cell.length_b   1.000
_cell.length_c   1.000
_cell.angle_alpha   90.00
_cell.angle_beta   90.00
_cell.angle_gamma   90.00
#
_symmetry.space_group_name_H-M   'P 1'
#
loop_
_entity.id
_entity.type
_entity.pdbx_description
1 polymer ?
#
loop_
_entity_poly.entity_id
_entity_poly.type
_entity_poly.pdbx_seq_one_letter_code
_entity_poly.pdbx_strand_id
1 'polypeptide(L)'
;MDEEFGLLDAGEVHELLGTEPDRDLTSSKLELRGLIRVEVGGRVLYPGFQIDRDKRAVLPVVAGLLDLAAENSWRSEDLALWLMGPSTSFEAEDRPVDHLREEPDAVLGAARSAFESC
;
A
#
# COMPACT_ATOMS: atom_id res chain seq x y z
N MET A 1 8.31 7.13 -9.61
CA MET A 1 7.98 6.51 -8.31
C MET A 1 8.24 7.47 -7.15
N ASP A 2 9.32 8.26 -7.18
CA ASP A 2 9.83 8.93 -5.98
C ASP A 2 9.28 10.33 -5.63
N GLU A 3 8.81 11.14 -6.58
CA GLU A 3 8.57 12.57 -6.29
C GLU A 3 7.15 12.91 -5.79
N GLU A 4 6.12 12.11 -6.12
CA GLU A 4 4.72 12.39 -5.72
C GLU A 4 4.33 11.78 -4.36
N PHE A 5 4.77 10.55 -4.05
CA PHE A 5 4.32 9.83 -2.83
C PHE A 5 5.44 9.53 -1.82
N GLY A 6 6.70 9.49 -2.27
CA GLY A 6 7.85 9.10 -1.46
C GLY A 6 7.89 7.61 -1.12
N LEU A 7 9.08 7.03 -1.15
CA LEU A 7 9.35 5.68 -0.68
C LEU A 7 9.98 5.79 0.71
N LEU A 8 9.30 5.25 1.71
CA LEU A 8 9.68 5.33 3.12
C LEU A 8 10.42 4.06 3.54
N ASP A 9 11.43 4.19 4.40
CA ASP A 9 11.98 3.06 5.15
C ASP A 9 11.07 2.67 6.35
N ALA A 10 11.26 1.48 6.90
CA ALA A 10 10.59 1.05 8.12
C ALA A 10 10.70 2.06 9.27
N GLY A 11 11.86 2.74 9.42
CA GLY A 11 12.06 3.80 10.41
C GLY A 11 11.23 5.05 10.13
N GLU A 12 11.14 5.47 8.87
CA GLU A 12 10.32 6.63 8.48
C GLU A 12 8.82 6.36 8.65
N VAL A 13 8.37 5.12 8.39
CA VAL A 13 6.99 4.69 8.65
C VAL A 13 6.65 4.83 10.13
N HIS A 14 7.55 4.42 11.03
CA HIS A 14 7.36 4.57 12.48
C HIS A 14 7.30 6.04 12.90
N GLU A 15 8.22 6.85 12.38
CA GLU A 15 8.25 8.29 12.65
C GLU A 15 6.95 8.98 12.19
N LEU A 16 6.42 8.57 11.02
CA LEU A 16 5.15 9.08 10.48
C LEU A 16 3.93 8.68 11.29
N LEU A 17 3.88 7.43 11.75
CA LEU A 17 2.83 6.92 12.64
C LEU A 17 2.91 7.57 14.04
N GLY A 18 4.04 8.20 14.38
CA GLY A 18 4.31 8.71 15.72
C GLY A 18 4.48 7.59 16.75
N THR A 19 4.67 6.36 16.28
CA THR A 19 4.96 5.19 17.09
C THR A 19 6.47 5.13 17.22
N GLU A 20 6.99 5.30 18.43
CA GLU A 20 8.38 4.93 18.70
C GLU A 20 8.54 3.45 18.31
N PRO A 21 9.66 3.03 17.67
CA PRO A 21 9.91 1.62 17.42
C PRO A 21 9.94 0.90 18.76
N ASP A 22 8.78 0.42 19.19
CA ASP A 22 8.58 -0.09 20.53
C ASP A 22 9.48 -1.33 20.66
N ARG A 23 9.98 -1.57 21.87
CA ARG A 23 10.74 -2.79 22.17
C ARG A 23 9.94 -4.05 21.84
N ASP A 24 8.61 -3.92 21.80
CA ASP A 24 7.70 -4.92 21.25
C ASP A 24 7.75 -4.93 19.72
N LEU A 25 8.87 -5.49 19.21
CA LEU A 25 9.12 -5.75 17.78
C LEU A 25 7.94 -6.46 17.09
N THR A 26 7.06 -7.10 17.85
CA THR A 26 5.85 -7.79 17.39
C THR A 26 4.78 -6.87 16.84
N SER A 27 4.49 -5.73 17.48
CA SER A 27 3.47 -4.79 17.00
C SER A 27 3.96 -4.06 15.77
N SER A 28 5.16 -3.48 15.83
CA SER A 28 5.85 -2.87 14.69
C SER A 28 5.96 -3.81 13.49
N LYS A 29 6.29 -5.09 13.71
CA LYS A 29 6.40 -6.07 12.63
C LYS A 29 5.04 -6.47 12.07
N LEU A 30 3.98 -6.44 12.87
CA LEU A 30 2.63 -6.69 12.39
C LEU A 30 2.13 -5.53 11.53
N GLU A 31 2.38 -4.30 11.95
CA GLU A 31 2.08 -3.09 11.18
C GLU A 31 2.85 -3.09 9.84
N LEU A 32 4.16 -3.34 9.88
CA LEU A 32 4.98 -3.45 8.66
C LEU A 32 4.61 -4.65 7.78
N ARG A 33 4.01 -5.72 8.33
CA ARG A 33 3.49 -6.86 7.55
C ARG A 33 2.17 -6.55 6.88
N GLY A 34 1.39 -5.63 7.43
CA GLY A 34 0.15 -5.10 6.86
C GLY A 34 0.37 -3.97 5.87
N LEU A 35 1.61 -3.69 5.47
CA LEU A 35 1.98 -2.70 4.47
C LEU A 35 2.50 -3.37 3.20
N ILE A 36 2.23 -2.73 2.08
CA ILE A 36 2.81 -3.06 0.78
C ILE A 36 4.28 -2.69 0.83
N ARG A 37 5.12 -3.68 0.52
CA ARG A 37 6.57 -3.56 0.46
C ARG A 37 7.02 -3.69 -0.99
N VAL A 38 8.01 -2.88 -1.37
CA VAL A 38 8.60 -2.88 -2.71
C VAL A 38 10.10 -2.99 -2.57
N GLU A 39 10.73 -3.90 -3.32
CA GLU A 39 12.18 -3.98 -3.36
C GLU A 39 12.74 -3.07 -4.45
N VAL A 40 13.43 -2.00 -4.05
CA VAL A 40 14.08 -1.06 -4.98
C VAL A 40 15.58 -1.09 -4.72
N GLY A 41 16.36 -1.57 -5.69
CA GLY A 41 17.81 -1.63 -5.57
C GLY A 41 18.31 -2.50 -4.42
N GLY A 42 17.60 -3.60 -4.10
CA GLY A 42 17.93 -4.51 -3.00
C GLY A 42 17.60 -3.97 -1.60
N ARG A 43 16.81 -2.90 -1.52
CA ARG A 43 16.27 -2.35 -0.27
C ARG A 43 14.76 -2.49 -0.29
N VAL A 44 14.20 -2.90 0.85
CA VAL A 44 12.75 -2.95 1.04
C VAL A 44 12.28 -1.56 1.44
N LEU A 45 11.43 -0.98 0.61
CA LEU A 45 10.83 0.33 0.81
C LEU A 45 9.31 0.22 0.87
N TYR A 46 8.70 1.19 1.53
CA TYR A 46 7.27 1.26 1.80
C TYR A 46 6.70 2.49 1.13
N PRO A 47 5.86 2.34 0.10
CA PRO A 47 5.21 3.47 -0.53
C PRO A 47 4.39 4.31 0.47
N GLY A 48 4.66 5.62 0.52
CA GLY A 48 4.05 6.53 1.49
C GLY A 48 2.55 6.78 1.32
N PHE A 49 1.98 6.46 0.15
CA PHE A 49 0.54 6.59 -0.11
C PHE A 49 -0.34 5.69 0.78
N GLN A 50 0.25 4.68 1.40
CA GLN A 50 -0.43 3.76 2.32
C GLN A 50 -0.69 4.39 3.69
N ILE A 51 0.03 5.46 4.00
CA ILE A 51 0.00 6.15 5.29
C ILE A 51 -0.67 7.49 5.07
N ASP A 52 -1.75 7.69 5.80
CA ASP A 52 -2.40 8.98 5.84
C ASP A 52 -1.59 9.91 6.76
N ARG A 53 -0.94 10.93 6.18
CA ARG A 53 -0.13 11.89 6.94
C ARG A 53 -0.98 12.80 7.83
N ASP A 54 -2.26 13.00 7.49
CA ASP A 54 -3.20 13.83 8.24
C ASP A 54 -3.67 13.09 9.50
N LYS A 55 -4.02 11.81 9.34
CA LYS A 55 -4.48 10.92 10.41
C LYS A 55 -3.35 10.17 11.14
N ARG A 56 -2.12 10.23 10.62
CA ARG A 56 -0.95 9.46 11.09
C ARG A 56 -1.29 7.98 11.29
N ALA A 57 -1.98 7.39 10.32
CA ALA A 57 -2.47 6.04 10.40
C ALA A 57 -2.34 5.34 9.04
N VAL A 58 -2.16 4.01 9.08
CA VAL A 58 -2.22 3.19 7.88
C VAL A 58 -3.64 3.15 7.36
N LEU A 59 -3.81 3.30 6.04
CA LEU A 59 -5.13 3.22 5.41
C LEU A 59 -5.67 1.79 5.55
N PRO A 60 -6.89 1.60 6.08
CA PRO A 60 -7.46 0.26 6.30
C PRO A 60 -7.67 -0.50 4.97
N VAL A 61 -7.80 0.22 3.85
CA VAL A 61 -7.89 -0.36 2.51
C VAL A 61 -6.65 -1.19 2.14
N VAL A 62 -5.47 -0.84 2.66
CA VAL A 62 -4.20 -1.54 2.36
C VAL A 62 -4.24 -2.96 2.91
N ALA A 63 -4.81 -3.15 4.10
CA ALA A 63 -5.00 -4.48 4.67
C ALA A 63 -5.93 -5.34 3.80
N GLY A 64 -7.04 -4.76 3.31
CA GLY A 64 -7.96 -5.45 2.39
C GLY A 64 -7.31 -5.80 1.05
N LEU A 65 -6.48 -4.91 0.49
CA LEU A 65 -5.74 -5.18 -0.74
C LEU A 65 -4.70 -6.29 -0.58
N LEU A 66 -4.01 -6.32 0.56
CA LEU A 66 -3.05 -7.38 0.87
C LEU A 66 -3.73 -8.73 1.07
N ASP A 67 -4.90 -8.74 1.71
CA ASP A 67 -5.71 -9.95 1.89
C ASP A 67 -6.16 -10.49 0.52
N LEU A 68 -6.76 -9.63 -0.32
CA LEU A 68 -7.15 -9.98 -1.69
C LEU A 68 -5.95 -10.45 -2.53
N ALA A 69 -4.80 -9.80 -2.41
CA ALA A 69 -3.59 -10.21 -3.12
C ALA A 69 -3.10 -11.57 -2.63
N ALA A 70 -3.14 -11.84 -1.32
CA ALA A 70 -2.79 -13.13 -0.75
C ALA A 70 -3.74 -14.24 -1.20
N GLU A 71 -5.05 -13.98 -1.26
CA GLU A 71 -6.06 -14.90 -1.79
C GLU A 71 -5.80 -15.26 -3.26
N ASN A 72 -5.37 -14.28 -4.06
CA ASN A 72 -5.08 -14.45 -5.49
C ASN A 72 -3.60 -14.80 -5.79
N SER A 73 -2.79 -15.08 -4.76
CA SER A 73 -1.35 -15.37 -4.90
C SER A 73 -0.51 -14.27 -5.57
N TRP A 74 -0.99 -13.02 -5.55
CA TRP A 74 -0.27 -11.83 -6.01
C TRP A 74 0.80 -11.40 -5.00
N ARG A 75 1.92 -10.87 -5.50
CA ARG A 75 2.96 -10.30 -4.63
C ARG A 75 2.63 -8.87 -4.27
N SER A 76 3.13 -8.43 -3.12
CA SER A 76 3.03 -7.03 -2.69
C SER A 76 3.64 -6.07 -3.72
N GLU A 77 4.72 -6.47 -4.39
CA GLU A 77 5.37 -5.68 -5.43
C GLU A 77 4.48 -5.50 -6.67
N ASP A 78 3.83 -6.58 -7.14
CA ASP A 78 2.86 -6.53 -8.23
C ASP A 78 1.66 -5.64 -7.88
N LEU A 79 1.18 -5.74 -6.64
CA LEU A 79 0.14 -4.87 -6.11
C LEU A 79 0.58 -3.39 -6.10
N ALA A 80 1.80 -3.09 -5.64
CA ALA A 80 2.34 -1.74 -5.65
C ALA A 80 2.44 -1.19 -7.07
N LEU A 81 2.90 -2.02 -8.00
CA LEU A 81 3.03 -1.66 -9.42
C LEU A 81 1.65 -1.37 -10.03
N TRP A 82 0.66 -2.21 -9.73
CA TRP A 82 -0.72 -2.04 -10.19
C TRP A 82 -1.37 -0.77 -9.63
N LEU A 83 -1.15 -0.45 -8.34
CA LEU A 83 -1.66 0.77 -7.73
C LEU A 83 -1.08 2.05 -8.35
N MET A 84 0.17 2.00 -8.80
CA MET A 84 0.85 3.11 -9.47
C MET A 84 0.61 3.15 -10.98
N GLY A 85 0.18 2.04 -11.57
CA GLY A 85 -0.14 1.93 -12.97
C GLY A 85 -1.53 2.49 -13.30
N PRO A 86 -1.77 2.90 -14.55
CA PRO A 86 -3.11 3.20 -15.03
C PRO A 86 -3.93 1.91 -14.95
N SER A 87 -5.07 1.97 -14.26
CA SER A 87 -5.97 0.83 -14.14
C SER A 87 -7.15 1.02 -15.06
N THR A 88 -7.38 0.05 -15.96
CA THR A 88 -8.53 0.06 -16.87
C THR A 88 -9.87 -0.07 -16.14
N SER A 89 -9.84 -0.35 -14.84
CA SER A 89 -11.01 -0.44 -13.98
C SER A 89 -11.57 0.91 -13.55
N PHE A 90 -10.80 2.00 -13.67
CA PHE A 90 -11.24 3.35 -13.34
C PHE A 90 -11.57 4.17 -14.60
N GLU A 91 -12.55 5.07 -14.50
CA GLU A 91 -12.85 6.01 -15.59
C GLU A 91 -11.61 6.87 -15.89
N ALA A 92 -11.30 7.05 -17.17
CA ALA A 92 -10.11 7.78 -17.65
C ALA A 92 -8.72 7.14 -17.37
N GLU A 93 -8.65 5.83 -17.10
CA GLU A 93 -7.38 5.13 -16.84
C GLU A 93 -6.65 5.67 -15.59
N ASP A 94 -7.44 6.19 -14.63
CA ASP A 94 -6.93 6.81 -13.43
C ASP A 94 -6.15 5.83 -12.54
N ARG A 95 -5.28 6.39 -11.70
CA ARG A 95 -4.41 5.58 -10.84
C ARG A 95 -5.18 5.19 -9.59
N PRO A 96 -5.26 3.89 -9.23
CA PRO A 96 -5.93 3.46 -8.00
C PRO A 96 -5.41 4.17 -6.75
N VAL A 97 -4.13 4.57 -6.76
CA VAL A 97 -3.49 5.29 -5.65
C VAL A 97 -4.14 6.63 -5.32
N ASP A 98 -4.68 7.35 -6.31
CA ASP A 98 -5.35 8.64 -6.10
C ASP A 98 -6.73 8.44 -5.42
N HIS A 99 -7.37 7.30 -5.68
CA HIS A 99 -8.69 6.95 -5.12
C HIS A 99 -8.62 6.23 -3.77
N LEU A 100 -7.45 5.81 -3.27
CA LEU A 100 -7.31 5.10 -1.99
C LEU A 100 -7.92 5.85 -0.78
N ARG A 101 -7.90 7.18 -0.85
CA ARG A 101 -8.37 8.10 0.20
C ARG A 101 -9.85 8.44 0.08
N GLU A 102 -10.34 8.64 -1.14
CA GLU A 102 -11.68 9.13 -1.41
C GLU A 102 -12.67 7.98 -1.64
N GLU A 103 -12.22 6.90 -2.28
CA GLU A 103 -13.06 5.77 -2.70
C GLU A 103 -12.39 4.41 -2.43
N PRO A 104 -12.15 4.06 -1.15
CA PRO A 104 -11.47 2.81 -0.78
C PRO A 104 -12.20 1.56 -1.28
N ASP A 105 -13.54 1.55 -1.25
CA ASP A 105 -14.35 0.44 -1.76
C ASP A 105 -14.21 0.24 -3.28
N ALA A 106 -14.10 1.33 -4.04
CA ALA A 106 -13.89 1.26 -5.49
C ALA A 106 -12.52 0.65 -5.81
N VAL A 107 -11.48 1.02 -5.05
CA VAL A 107 -10.13 0.44 -5.19
C VAL A 107 -10.11 -1.05 -4.89
N LEU A 108 -10.80 -1.49 -3.83
CA LEU A 108 -10.92 -2.93 -3.52
C LEU A 108 -11.66 -3.69 -4.62
N GLY A 109 -12.75 -3.13 -5.15
CA GLY A 109 -13.48 -3.71 -6.28
C GLY A 109 -12.62 -3.82 -7.54
N ALA A 110 -11.91 -2.75 -7.88
CA ALA A 110 -11.01 -2.71 -9.04
C ALA A 110 -9.85 -3.70 -8.88
N ALA A 111 -9.26 -3.81 -7.68
CA ALA A 111 -8.20 -4.76 -7.39
C ALA A 111 -8.71 -6.21 -7.53
N ARG A 112 -9.90 -6.50 -7.01
CA ARG A 112 -10.54 -7.81 -7.18
C ARG A 112 -10.73 -8.17 -8.65
N SER A 113 -11.29 -7.26 -9.45
CA SER A 113 -11.45 -7.49 -10.90
C SER A 113 -10.10 -7.66 -11.62
N ALA A 114 -9.07 -6.91 -11.23
CA ALA A 114 -7.73 -7.06 -11.80
C ALA A 114 -7.11 -8.43 -11.45
N PHE A 115 -7.27 -8.89 -10.22
CA PHE A 115 -6.73 -10.18 -9.77
C PHE A 115 -7.48 -11.35 -10.40
N GLU A 116 -8.81 -11.26 -10.54
CA GLU A 116 -9.63 -12.29 -11.19
C GLU A 116 -9.40 -12.39 -12.70
N SER A 117 -8.86 -11.35 -13.33
CA SER A 117 -8.62 -11.31 -14.78
C SER A 117 -7.27 -11.91 -15.21
N CYS A 118 -6.49 -12.49 -14.27
CA CYS A 118 -5.13 -12.97 -14.50
C CYS A 118 -5.01 -14.50 -14.67
#